data_AF-A0A645I2V9-F1
#
_entry.id   AF-A0A645I2V9-F1
#
_cell.length_a   1.000
_cell.length_b   1.000
_cell.length_c   1.000
_cell.angle_alpha   90.00
_cell.angle_beta   90.00
_cell.angle_gamma   90.00
#
_symmetry.space_group_name_H-M   'P 1'
#
loop_
_entity.id
_entity.type
_entity.pdbx_description
1 polymer ?
#
loop_
_entity_poly.entity_id
_entity_poly.type
_entity_poly.pdbx_seq_one_letter_code
_entity_poly.pdbx_strand_id
1 'polypeptide(L)' 'MEKLIGLIGIVCAIWVIYEVWANHKSMPVGEKILWTIAAIIFNIITAIVFYFVKKR' A
#
# COMPACT_ATOMS: atom_id res chain seq x y z
N MET A 1 -2.23 10.93 -16.62
CA MET A 1 -1.31 9.92 -16.03
C MET A 1 -1.10 10.08 -14.53
N GLU A 2 -0.84 11.29 -14.00
CA GLU A 2 -0.53 11.48 -12.57
C GLU A 2 -1.63 11.00 -11.60
N LYS A 3 -2.90 11.33 -11.89
CA LYS A 3 -4.05 10.89 -11.09
C LYS A 3 -4.25 9.37 -11.13
N LEU A 4 -3.86 8.74 -12.24
CA LEU A 4 -3.97 7.29 -12.42
C LEU A 4 -2.94 6.55 -11.56
N ILE A 5 -1.72 7.06 -11.48
CA ILE A 5 -0.65 6.48 -10.64
C ILE A 5 -1.00 6.54 -9.15
N GLY A 6 -1.52 7.68 -8.68
CA GLY A 6 -2.01 7.80 -7.30
C GLY A 6 -3.15 6.84 -6.99
N LEU A 7 -4.11 6.70 -7.91
CA LEU A 7 -5.22 5.76 -7.77
C LEU A 7 -4.74 4.30 -7.72
N ILE A 8 -3.81 3.93 -8.60
CA ILE A 8 -3.19 2.59 -8.60
C ILE A 8 -2.50 2.31 -7.27
N GLY A 9 -1.78 3.29 -6.70
CA GLY A 9 -1.15 3.16 -5.40
C GLY A 9 -2.16 2.79 -4.30
N ILE A 10 -3.28 3.53 -4.22
CA ILE A 10 -4.35 3.27 -3.25
C ILE A 10 -4.95 1.87 -3.45
N VAL A 11 -5.25 1.49 -4.70
CA VAL A 11 -5.80 0.17 -5.03
C VAL A 11 -4.83 -0.94 -4.61
N CYS A 12 -3.53 -0.79 -4.87
CA CYS A 12 -2.52 -1.75 -4.44
C CYS A 12 -2.45 -1.89 -2.91
N ALA A 13 -2.50 -0.78 -2.15
CA ALA A 13 -2.51 -0.87 -0.69
C ALA A 13 -3.75 -1.58 -0.16
N ILE A 14 -4.93 -1.27 -0.71
CA ILE A 14 -6.18 -1.96 -0.34
C ILE A 14 -6.10 -3.45 -0.67
N TRP A 15 -5.58 -3.80 -1.84
CA TRP A 15 -5.42 -5.20 -2.25
C TRP A 15 -4.48 -5.97 -1.33
N VAL A 16 -3.32 -5.41 -0.97
CA VAL A 16 -2.38 -6.06 -0.04
C VAL A 16 -3.03 -6.30 1.32
N ILE A 17 -3.77 -5.33 1.84
CA ILE A 17 -4.51 -5.50 3.10
C ILE A 17 -5.55 -6.61 2.93
N TYR A 18 -6.35 -6.59 1.87
CA TYR A 18 -7.33 -7.66 1.61
C TYR A 18 -6.66 -9.04 1.51
N GLU A 19 -5.57 -9.16 0.78
CA GLU A 19 -4.86 -10.42 0.54
C GLU A 19 -4.37 -11.03 1.86
N VAL A 20 -3.80 -10.20 2.74
CA VAL A 20 -3.28 -10.61 4.06
C VAL A 20 -4.40 -11.04 5.00
N TRP A 21 -5.54 -10.32 5.00
CA TRP A 21 -6.61 -10.58 5.95
C TRP A 21 -7.62 -11.63 5.48
N ALA A 22 -7.99 -11.61 4.21
CA ALA A 22 -9.04 -12.46 3.64
C ALA A 22 -8.50 -13.80 3.09
N ASN A 23 -7.36 -13.78 2.40
CA ASN A 23 -6.83 -14.96 1.70
C ASN A 23 -5.79 -15.71 2.55
N HIS A 24 -4.97 -15.01 3.31
CA HIS A 24 -3.93 -15.62 4.16
C HIS A 24 -4.42 -15.93 5.59
N LYS A 25 -5.41 -16.82 5.71
CA LYS A 25 -6.07 -17.13 7.00
C LYS A 25 -5.15 -17.80 8.02
N SER A 26 -4.18 -18.60 7.59
CA SER A 26 -3.20 -19.28 8.44
C SER A 26 -2.06 -18.39 8.93
N MET A 27 -1.93 -17.16 8.38
CA MET A 27 -0.87 -16.24 8.75
C MET A 27 -1.06 -15.72 10.19
N PRO A 28 0.00 -15.69 11.02
CA PRO A 28 -0.06 -15.14 12.37
C PRO A 28 -0.52 -13.68 12.38
N VAL A 29 -1.31 -13.29 13.38
CA VAL A 29 -1.87 -11.93 13.49
C VAL A 29 -0.77 -10.86 13.52
N GLY A 30 0.34 -11.11 14.21
CA GLY A 30 1.48 -10.18 14.25
C GLY A 30 2.07 -9.90 12.86
N GLU A 31 2.16 -10.94 12.02
CA GLU A 31 2.64 -10.81 10.65
C GLU A 31 1.64 -10.04 9.78
N LYS A 32 0.33 -10.28 9.96
CA LYS A 32 -0.73 -9.51 9.27
C LYS A 32 -0.67 -8.02 9.58
N ILE A 33 -0.44 -7.69 10.85
CA ILE A 33 -0.29 -6.30 11.31
C ILE A 33 0.94 -5.67 10.67
N LEU A 34 2.08 -6.38 10.65
CA LEU A 34 3.31 -5.89 10.03
C LEU A 34 3.10 -5.58 8.54
N TRP A 35 2.48 -6.50 7.79
CA TRP A 35 2.19 -6.28 6.37
C TRP A 35 1.21 -5.12 6.13
N THR A 36 0.21 -4.95 7.00
CA THR A 36 -0.73 -3.83 6.91
C THR A 36 -0.02 -2.49 7.12
N ILE A 37 0.84 -2.40 8.14
CA ILE A 37 1.63 -1.19 8.42
C ILE A 37 2.58 -0.90 7.25
N ALA A 38 3.28 -1.92 6.75
CA ALA A 38 4.17 -1.80 5.61
C ALA A 38 3.43 -1.29 4.36
N ALA A 39 2.26 -1.86 4.04
CA ALA A 39 1.46 -1.46 2.89
C ALA A 39 1.08 0.03 2.94
N ILE A 40 0.73 0.55 4.11
CA ILE A 40 0.39 1.96 4.31
C ILE A 40 1.64 2.84 4.18
N ILE A 41 2.73 2.49 4.86
CA ILE A 41 3.97 3.28 4.85
C ILE A 41 4.55 3.37 3.44
N PHE A 42 4.69 2.24 2.74
CA PHE A 42 5.25 2.23 1.38
C PHE A 42 4.36 2.99 0.38
N ASN A 43 3.04 2.98 0.56
CA ASN A 43 2.14 3.80 -0.25
C ASN A 43 2.40 5.30 -0.03
N ILE A 44 2.48 5.73 1.24
CA ILE A 44 2.74 7.15 1.59
C ILE A 44 4.11 7.60 1.07
N ILE A 45 5.17 6.81 1.27
CA ILE A 45 6.52 7.12 0.77
C ILE A 45 6.49 7.29 -0.75
N THR A 46 5.83 6.38 -1.46
CA THR A 46 5.71 6.44 -2.92
C THR A 46 4.99 7.72 -3.37
N ALA A 47 3.91 8.11 -2.69
CA ALA A 47 3.19 9.35 -2.98
C ALA A 47 4.06 10.61 -2.76
N ILE A 48 4.83 10.64 -1.66
CA ILE A 48 5.76 11.73 -1.35
C ILE A 48 6.85 11.83 -2.42
N VAL A 49 7.50 10.72 -2.76
CA VAL A 49 8.54 10.68 -3.80
C VAL A 49 7.96 11.14 -5.14
N PHE A 50 6.78 10.66 -5.52
CA PHE A 50 6.13 11.07 -6.75
C PHE A 50 5.86 12.58 -6.78
N TYR A 51 5.36 13.16 -5.69
CA TYR A 51 5.15 14.60 -5.58
C TYR A 51 6.45 15.38 -5.83
N PHE A 52 7.55 15.01 -5.18
CA PHE A 52 8.82 15.72 -5.34
C PHE A 52 9.50 15.51 -6.69
N VAL A 53 9.38 14.33 -7.30
CA VAL A 53 10.04 14.00 -8.57
C VAL A 53 9.28 14.54 -9.78
N LYS A 54 7.95 14.49 -9.77
CA LYS A 54 7.12 14.85 -10.93
C LYS A 54 6.42 16.19 -10.81
N LYS A 55 6.14 16.66 -9.60
CA LYS A 55 5.22 17.77 -9.37
C LYS A 55 5.85 18.99 -8.70
N ARG A 56 7.08 18.88 -8.21
CA ARG A 56 7.87 20.04 -7.77
C ARG A 56 8.24 20.92 -8.95
#